data_AF-A0A8T2CBP3-F1
#
_entry.id   AF-A0A8T2CBP3-F1
#
_cell.length_a   1.000
_cell.length_b   1.000
_cell.length_c   1.000
_cell.angle_alpha   90.00
_cell.angle_beta   90.00
_cell.angle_gamma   90.00
#
_symmetry.space_group_name_H-M   'P 1'
#
loop_
_entity.id
_entity.type
_entity.pdbx_description
1 polymer ?
#
loop_
_entity_poly.entity_id
_entity_poly.type
_entity_poly.pdbx_seq_one_letter_code
_entity_poly.pdbx_strand_id
1 'polypeptide(L)'
;MSMRSSARDSISNLPDEILGKILSLLPTKVAASTSVLSKRWRNLLGLVDNLSFDESMVIYPNEEEATSGLLRFCDFVDKTFTLLSNSHIKKFSLSRVHNYNDDVDGIVQRWIRTAMERGLLEINLHATPWSAIAIETKLLTSNTLVKLTLSARCFVEVDCVFFPALKSLSLISVRCDHPNYLRLIDGCPVLEELYMRDGDYPMLQQTCGTNVESASIKRLVIFTHNPDDTQCHQLIYFEAPSLVYLDYSSYVSEQYQIVDLDLLVEARLSLRLWVSTNDYDYSDDDDDDDDDGYDIYDEPKAAIFGDVTKLLAAIGNITTLHLSPDSLEVFHFCCKSMPVFNNLLNLSIESNKEKGWQVMPLLLKSCPNLHTLVIKGLVHRVTNRCGDACACIPKKQRKIVKNEEALYCLRTCQVKVLQILEYGGSFQELEQMRHFLGKLEYLETLKVGVHAKNNNSTEFLQSNLLTLPIFSSKCNNIQFI
;
A
#
# COMPACT_ATOMS: atom_id res chain seq x y z
N MET A 1 31.40 19.41 -58.95
CA MET A 1 30.57 18.33 -58.37
C MET A 1 30.95 18.18 -56.91
N SER A 2 30.06 18.54 -55.98
CA SER A 2 30.24 18.28 -54.55
C SER A 2 29.10 17.37 -54.11
N MET A 3 29.41 16.10 -53.86
CA MET A 3 28.47 15.13 -53.29
C MET A 3 28.34 15.45 -51.81
N ARG A 4 27.26 16.17 -51.44
CA ARG A 4 26.77 16.17 -50.06
C ARG A 4 26.15 14.80 -49.80
N SER A 5 26.86 13.92 -49.11
CA SER A 5 26.24 12.76 -48.46
C SER A 5 25.30 13.30 -47.38
N SER A 6 24.02 13.45 -47.70
CA SER A 6 23.00 13.60 -46.66
C SER A 6 23.13 12.36 -45.77
N ALA A 7 23.50 12.52 -44.50
CA ALA A 7 23.26 11.50 -43.51
C ALA A 7 21.75 11.24 -43.55
N ARG A 8 21.34 10.17 -44.23
CA ARG A 8 19.93 9.78 -44.30
C ARG A 8 19.51 9.53 -42.87
N ASP A 9 18.44 10.18 -42.45
CA ASP A 9 17.85 9.99 -41.13
C ASP A 9 17.62 8.49 -40.88
N SER A 10 18.40 7.93 -39.95
CA SER A 10 18.37 6.50 -39.63
C SER A 10 17.01 6.06 -39.12
N ILE A 11 16.27 6.96 -38.46
CA ILE A 11 14.92 6.67 -37.92
C ILE A 11 13.93 6.52 -39.08
N SER A 12 14.00 7.41 -40.07
CA SER A 12 13.17 7.31 -41.28
C SER A 12 13.44 6.04 -42.12
N ASN A 13 14.51 5.28 -41.88
CA ASN A 13 14.75 4.01 -42.58
C ASN A 13 14.15 2.79 -41.85
N LEU A 14 13.64 2.94 -40.63
CA LEU A 14 13.03 1.84 -39.89
C LEU A 14 11.71 1.39 -40.53
N PRO A 15 11.31 0.11 -40.42
CA PRO A 15 9.99 -0.36 -40.83
C PRO A 15 8.86 0.32 -40.05
N ASP A 16 7.68 0.44 -40.67
CA ASP A 16 6.52 1.11 -40.09
C ASP A 16 6.08 0.45 -38.78
N GLU A 17 6.18 -0.87 -38.66
CA GLU A 17 5.83 -1.63 -37.46
C GLU A 17 6.76 -1.30 -36.29
N ILE A 18 8.04 -1.04 -36.57
CA ILE A 18 9.01 -0.62 -35.55
C ILE A 18 8.74 0.80 -35.12
N LEU A 19 8.47 1.70 -36.08
CA LEU A 19 8.11 3.08 -35.78
C LEU A 19 6.80 3.16 -34.98
N GLY A 20 5.79 2.35 -35.31
CA GLY A 20 4.54 2.25 -34.55
C GLY A 20 4.76 1.80 -33.11
N LYS A 21 5.63 0.81 -32.88
CA LYS A 21 6.04 0.40 -31.52
C LYS A 21 6.76 1.52 -30.78
N ILE A 22 7.68 2.23 -31.43
CA ILE A 22 8.38 3.39 -30.82
C ILE A 22 7.35 4.46 -30.44
N LEU A 23 6.42 4.81 -31.33
CA LEU A 23 5.38 5.80 -31.07
C LEU A 23 4.44 5.36 -29.93
N SER A 24 4.17 4.06 -29.79
CA SER A 24 3.35 3.50 -28.69
C SER A 24 4.02 3.56 -27.32
N LEU A 25 5.32 3.89 -27.26
CA LEU A 25 6.05 4.15 -26.02
C LEU A 25 6.12 5.64 -25.67
N LEU A 26 5.69 6.52 -26.57
CA LEU A 26 5.67 7.96 -26.35
C LEU A 26 4.31 8.39 -25.77
N PRO A 27 4.26 9.52 -25.03
CA PRO A 27 2.99 10.15 -24.71
C PRO A 27 2.19 10.41 -25.99
N THR A 28 0.89 10.11 -25.98
CA THR A 28 0.05 10.15 -27.19
C THR A 28 0.08 11.50 -27.91
N LYS A 29 0.17 12.60 -27.16
CA LYS A 29 0.36 13.96 -27.72
C LYS A 29 1.64 14.08 -28.54
N VAL A 30 2.75 13.53 -28.04
CA VAL A 30 4.04 13.52 -28.74
C VAL A 30 3.95 12.63 -29.97
N ALA A 31 3.39 11.42 -29.83
CA ALA A 31 3.20 10.50 -30.95
C ALA A 31 2.35 11.13 -32.07
N ALA A 32 1.21 11.73 -31.72
CA ALA A 32 0.33 12.42 -32.66
C ALA A 32 1.01 13.63 -33.32
N SER A 33 1.87 14.36 -32.61
CA SER A 33 2.62 15.50 -33.18
C SER A 33 3.57 15.08 -34.31
N THR A 34 4.05 13.84 -34.34
CA THR A 34 4.89 13.34 -35.44
C THR A 34 4.16 13.25 -36.78
N SER A 35 2.82 13.26 -36.77
CA SER A 35 1.99 13.21 -37.97
C SER A 35 2.23 14.37 -38.94
N VAL A 36 2.79 15.49 -38.46
CA VAL A 36 3.11 16.66 -39.30
C VAL A 36 4.44 16.52 -40.05
N LEU A 37 5.30 15.56 -39.69
CA LEU A 37 6.63 15.40 -40.28
C LEU A 37 6.57 14.95 -41.75
N SER A 38 5.63 14.07 -42.09
CA SER A 38 5.38 13.64 -43.48
C SER A 38 4.07 12.86 -43.60
N LYS A 39 3.65 12.57 -44.83
CA LYS A 39 2.53 11.66 -45.12
C LYS A 39 2.71 10.27 -44.51
N ARG A 40 3.95 9.74 -44.48
CA ARG A 40 4.24 8.42 -43.87
C ARG A 40 4.00 8.46 -42.37
N TRP A 41 4.59 9.44 -41.68
CA TRP A 41 4.45 9.63 -40.25
C TRP A 41 3.00 9.89 -39.82
N ARG A 42 2.19 10.54 -40.65
CA ARG A 42 0.75 10.67 -40.43
C ARG A 42 0.03 9.32 -40.36
N ASN A 43 0.41 8.36 -41.18
CA ASN A 43 -0.22 7.04 -41.22
C ASN A 43 0.30 6.10 -40.11
N LEU A 44 1.51 6.35 -39.59
CA LEU A 44 2.09 5.58 -38.48
C LEU A 44 1.29 5.68 -37.18
N LEU A 45 0.51 6.75 -37.00
CA LEU A 45 -0.36 6.89 -35.83
C LEU A 45 -1.38 5.76 -35.75
N GLY A 46 -1.82 5.19 -36.88
CA GLY A 46 -2.69 4.01 -36.92
C GLY A 46 -2.05 2.74 -36.34
N LEU A 47 -0.72 2.70 -36.18
CA LEU A 47 -0.03 1.57 -35.56
C LEU A 47 0.16 1.74 -34.05
N VAL A 48 -0.32 2.86 -33.48
CA VAL A 48 -0.23 3.11 -32.04
C VAL A 48 -1.34 2.37 -31.31
N ASP A 49 -0.95 1.48 -30.39
CA ASP A 49 -1.87 0.64 -29.63
C ASP A 49 -2.09 1.10 -28.17
N ASN A 50 -1.29 2.07 -27.70
CA ASN A 50 -1.41 2.67 -26.37
C ASN A 50 -1.79 4.15 -26.46
N LEU A 51 -2.98 4.47 -25.95
CA LEU A 51 -3.49 5.84 -25.92
C LEU A 51 -3.61 6.33 -24.49
N SER A 52 -3.05 7.51 -24.24
CA SER A 52 -3.08 8.19 -22.95
C SER A 52 -3.40 9.66 -23.18
N PHE A 53 -4.56 10.08 -22.69
CA PHE A 53 -5.04 11.44 -22.76
C PHE A 53 -5.12 12.02 -21.35
N ASP A 54 -4.46 13.16 -21.16
CA ASP A 54 -4.36 13.84 -19.87
C ASP A 54 -4.45 15.36 -20.09
N GLU A 55 -5.49 15.97 -19.53
CA GLU A 55 -5.77 17.39 -19.70
C GLU A 55 -4.84 18.28 -18.85
N SER A 56 -4.31 17.77 -17.73
CA SER A 56 -3.56 18.58 -16.75
C SER A 56 -2.17 19.03 -17.20
N MET A 57 -1.80 18.79 -18.46
CA MET A 57 -0.54 19.27 -19.03
C MET A 57 -0.58 20.77 -19.38
N VAL A 58 -1.68 21.46 -19.10
CA VAL A 58 -1.86 22.90 -19.34
C VAL A 58 -2.56 23.54 -18.14
N ILE A 59 -1.90 24.50 -17.50
CA ILE A 59 -2.52 25.36 -16.48
C ILE A 59 -3.07 26.59 -17.19
N TYR A 60 -4.37 26.84 -17.06
CA TYR A 60 -5.03 27.99 -17.67
C TYR A 60 -5.13 29.14 -16.66
N PRO A 61 -4.80 30.38 -17.07
CA PRO A 61 -4.79 31.54 -16.18
C PRO A 61 -6.19 32.05 -15.81
N ASN A 62 -7.24 31.65 -16.53
CA ASN A 62 -8.64 32.01 -16.27
C ASN A 62 -9.62 30.95 -16.81
N GLU A 63 -10.90 31.06 -16.44
CA GLU A 63 -11.97 30.11 -16.82
C GLU A 63 -12.29 30.08 -18.33
N GLU A 64 -12.16 31.21 -19.03
CA GLU A 64 -12.40 31.29 -20.46
C GLU A 64 -11.32 30.53 -21.25
N GLU A 65 -10.06 30.69 -20.85
CA GLU A 65 -8.94 29.92 -21.38
C GLU A 65 -9.01 28.45 -20.99
N ALA A 66 -9.53 28.11 -19.80
CA ALA A 66 -9.79 26.74 -19.39
C ALA A 66 -10.85 26.07 -20.28
N THR A 67 -11.96 26.77 -20.55
CA THR A 67 -13.03 26.29 -21.43
C THR A 67 -12.53 26.11 -22.86
N SER A 68 -11.78 27.09 -23.38
CA SER A 68 -11.14 26.99 -24.70
C SER A 68 -10.12 25.84 -24.75
N GLY A 69 -9.40 25.63 -23.65
CA GLY A 69 -8.46 24.56 -23.43
C GLY A 69 -9.09 23.17 -23.53
N LEU A 70 -10.19 22.97 -22.80
CA LEU A 70 -10.99 21.75 -22.80
C LEU A 70 -11.52 21.44 -24.21
N LEU A 71 -12.06 22.42 -24.92
CA LEU A 71 -12.51 22.23 -26.31
C LEU A 71 -11.37 21.80 -27.23
N ARG A 72 -10.18 22.41 -27.10
CA ARG A 72 -8.98 22.01 -27.86
C ARG A 72 -8.52 20.60 -27.50
N PHE A 73 -8.66 20.21 -26.23
CA PHE A 73 -8.38 18.85 -25.78
C PHE A 73 -9.36 17.86 -26.40
N CYS A 74 -10.67 18.13 -26.34
CA CYS A 74 -11.69 17.31 -26.98
C CYS A 74 -11.45 17.16 -28.48
N ASP A 75 -11.17 18.27 -29.18
CA ASP A 75 -10.78 18.30 -30.59
C ASP A 75 -9.57 17.42 -30.88
N PHE A 76 -8.56 17.45 -30.01
CA PHE A 76 -7.35 16.65 -30.15
C PHE A 76 -7.65 15.16 -30.00
N VAL A 77 -8.44 14.78 -28.99
CA VAL A 77 -8.84 13.38 -28.76
C VAL A 77 -9.66 12.87 -29.95
N ASP A 78 -10.66 13.61 -30.41
CA ASP A 78 -11.48 13.26 -31.58
C ASP A 78 -10.63 13.13 -32.86
N LYS A 79 -9.72 14.09 -33.12
CA LYS A 79 -8.79 14.01 -34.25
C LYS A 79 -7.85 12.81 -34.14
N THR A 80 -7.47 12.42 -32.94
CA THR A 80 -6.64 11.23 -32.73
C THR A 80 -7.43 9.95 -33.02
N PHE A 81 -8.66 9.82 -32.52
CA PHE A 81 -9.53 8.68 -32.82
C PHE A 81 -9.86 8.54 -34.31
N THR A 82 -10.06 9.67 -35.01
CA THR A 82 -10.29 9.66 -36.46
C THR A 82 -9.05 9.22 -37.24
N LEU A 83 -7.86 9.69 -36.85
CA LEU A 83 -6.59 9.26 -37.46
C LEU A 83 -6.30 7.77 -37.22
N LEU A 84 -6.65 7.25 -36.05
CA LEU A 84 -6.52 5.83 -35.72
C LEU A 84 -7.50 4.96 -36.53
N SER A 85 -8.59 5.52 -37.06
CA SER A 85 -9.60 4.78 -37.85
C SER A 85 -10.01 3.47 -37.16
N ASN A 86 -9.90 2.31 -37.81
CA ASN A 86 -10.27 0.99 -37.24
C ASN A 86 -9.10 0.24 -36.58
N SER A 87 -8.02 0.93 -36.23
CA SER A 87 -6.84 0.29 -35.65
C SER A 87 -7.12 -0.24 -34.25
N HIS A 88 -6.49 -1.37 -33.90
CA HIS A 88 -6.63 -2.01 -32.60
C HIS A 88 -5.99 -1.16 -31.50
N ILE A 89 -6.77 -0.85 -30.47
CA ILE A 89 -6.30 -0.19 -29.25
C ILE A 89 -6.13 -1.27 -28.20
N LYS A 90 -4.92 -1.43 -27.64
CA LYS A 90 -4.68 -2.35 -26.52
C LYS A 90 -4.91 -1.68 -25.18
N LYS A 91 -4.49 -0.43 -25.04
CA LYS A 91 -4.56 0.33 -23.81
C LYS A 91 -5.17 1.70 -24.04
N PHE A 92 -6.14 2.05 -23.22
CA PHE A 92 -6.74 3.37 -23.17
C PHE A 92 -6.61 3.96 -21.77
N SER A 93 -6.09 5.18 -21.67
CA SER A 93 -6.03 5.93 -20.43
C SER A 93 -6.63 7.32 -20.65
N LEU A 94 -7.56 7.70 -19.79
CA LEU A 94 -8.18 9.02 -19.80
C LEU A 94 -8.10 9.60 -18.39
N SER A 95 -7.44 10.74 -18.25
CA SER A 95 -7.15 11.35 -16.97
C SER A 95 -7.55 12.81 -16.92
N ARG A 96 -8.12 13.20 -15.78
CA ARG A 96 -8.36 14.59 -15.34
C ARG A 96 -9.15 15.43 -16.34
N VAL A 97 -10.14 14.82 -17.00
CA VAL A 97 -11.09 15.58 -17.83
C VAL A 97 -11.95 16.43 -16.89
N HIS A 98 -11.83 17.74 -17.02
CA HIS A 98 -12.71 18.67 -16.34
C HIS A 98 -14.06 18.66 -17.04
N ASN A 99 -15.09 18.31 -16.28
CA ASN A 99 -16.45 18.25 -16.79
C ASN A 99 -17.25 19.38 -16.12
N TYR A 100 -17.47 20.46 -16.87
CA TYR A 100 -18.22 21.63 -16.42
C TYR A 100 -19.69 21.58 -16.88
N ASN A 101 -20.07 20.64 -17.76
CA ASN A 101 -21.32 20.65 -18.52
C ASN A 101 -21.61 19.32 -19.22
N ASP A 102 -22.90 18.96 -19.31
CA ASP A 102 -23.42 17.68 -19.84
C ASP A 102 -22.91 17.30 -21.25
N ASP A 103 -22.57 18.29 -22.09
CA ASP A 103 -22.03 18.07 -23.43
C ASP A 103 -20.68 17.32 -23.41
N VAL A 104 -19.84 17.60 -22.41
CA VAL A 104 -18.51 16.99 -22.26
C VAL A 104 -18.62 15.54 -21.79
N ASP A 105 -19.61 15.23 -20.95
CA ASP A 105 -19.90 13.85 -20.55
C ASP A 105 -20.26 12.96 -21.73
N GLY A 106 -21.12 13.45 -22.63
CA GLY A 106 -21.49 12.72 -23.84
C GLY A 106 -20.28 12.43 -24.74
N ILE A 107 -19.33 13.37 -24.82
CA ILE A 107 -18.08 13.20 -25.55
C ILE A 107 -17.19 12.14 -24.90
N VAL A 108 -17.02 12.19 -23.58
CA VAL A 108 -16.22 11.20 -22.82
C VAL A 108 -16.82 9.80 -22.95
N GLN A 109 -18.14 9.64 -22.81
CA GLN A 109 -18.81 8.35 -23.03
C GLN A 109 -18.55 7.82 -24.44
N ARG A 110 -18.59 8.70 -25.45
CA ARG A 110 -18.31 8.31 -26.84
C ARG A 110 -16.89 7.80 -27.01
N TRP A 111 -15.90 8.42 -26.36
CA TRP A 111 -14.52 7.93 -26.40
C TRP A 111 -14.37 6.56 -25.72
N ILE A 112 -14.94 6.39 -24.53
CA ILE A 112 -14.91 5.13 -23.78
C ILE A 112 -15.57 4.03 -24.62
N ARG A 113 -16.77 4.28 -25.15
CA ARG A 113 -17.48 3.34 -26.03
C ARG A 113 -16.66 2.95 -27.25
N THR A 114 -16.11 3.93 -27.96
CA THR A 114 -15.27 3.70 -29.14
C THR A 114 -14.04 2.86 -28.80
N ALA A 115 -13.44 3.06 -27.62
CA ALA A 115 -12.30 2.29 -27.17
C ALA A 115 -12.70 0.84 -26.82
N MET A 116 -13.83 0.65 -26.11
CA MET A 116 -14.36 -0.65 -25.71
C MET A 116 -14.75 -1.50 -26.93
N GLU A 117 -15.42 -0.91 -27.93
CA GLU A 117 -15.81 -1.59 -29.18
C GLU A 117 -14.62 -2.12 -29.99
N ARG A 118 -13.40 -1.60 -29.75
CA ARG A 118 -12.17 -2.05 -30.42
C ARG A 118 -11.47 -3.22 -29.73
N GLY A 119 -12.04 -3.74 -28.64
CA GLY A 119 -11.54 -4.93 -27.94
C GLY A 119 -10.26 -4.68 -27.16
N LEU A 120 -10.18 -3.57 -26.44
CA LEU A 120 -9.02 -3.23 -25.62
C LEU A 120 -8.78 -4.24 -24.47
N LEU A 121 -7.54 -4.27 -24.00
CA LEU A 121 -7.09 -5.14 -22.91
C LEU A 121 -7.01 -4.38 -21.59
N GLU A 122 -6.67 -3.09 -21.63
CA GLU A 122 -6.50 -2.27 -20.43
C GLU A 122 -7.23 -0.93 -20.56
N ILE A 123 -7.99 -0.57 -19.53
CA ILE A 123 -8.60 0.76 -19.42
C ILE A 123 -8.26 1.41 -18.08
N ASN A 124 -7.84 2.68 -18.11
CA ASN A 124 -7.57 3.47 -16.92
C ASN A 124 -8.36 4.77 -17.02
N LEU A 125 -9.32 4.96 -16.12
CA LEU A 125 -10.16 6.14 -16.06
C LEU A 125 -9.88 6.86 -14.74
N HIS A 126 -9.35 8.07 -14.85
CA HIS A 126 -9.01 8.90 -13.71
C HIS A 126 -9.84 10.18 -13.73
N ALA A 127 -10.92 10.20 -12.95
CA ALA A 127 -11.71 11.42 -12.76
C ALA A 127 -10.96 12.41 -11.85
N THR A 128 -11.43 13.67 -11.78
CA THR A 128 -10.96 14.62 -10.76
C THR A 128 -11.89 14.60 -9.55
N PRO A 129 -11.51 15.21 -8.40
CA PRO A 129 -12.43 15.33 -7.27
C PRO A 129 -13.67 16.18 -7.58
N TRP A 130 -13.57 17.04 -8.59
CA TRP A 130 -14.59 18.00 -9.00
C TRP A 130 -15.34 17.59 -10.27
N SER A 131 -14.89 16.55 -10.98
CA SER A 131 -15.54 16.03 -12.18
C SER A 131 -15.90 14.56 -12.02
N ALA A 132 -17.12 14.22 -12.41
CA ALA A 132 -17.60 12.85 -12.43
C ALA A 132 -17.32 12.21 -13.80
N ILE A 133 -16.98 10.93 -13.81
CA ILE A 133 -17.05 10.10 -15.01
C ILE A 133 -18.08 9.02 -14.72
N ALA A 134 -19.31 9.20 -15.19
CA ALA A 134 -20.26 8.09 -15.22
C ALA A 134 -19.76 7.04 -16.22
N ILE A 135 -20.02 5.77 -16.00
CA ILE A 135 -19.78 4.74 -17.03
C ILE A 135 -21.13 4.14 -17.37
N GLU A 136 -21.55 4.29 -18.64
CA GLU A 136 -22.79 3.66 -19.11
C GLU A 136 -22.78 2.15 -18.79
N THR A 137 -23.86 1.64 -18.22
CA THR A 137 -23.99 0.23 -17.79
C THR A 137 -23.66 -0.77 -18.90
N LYS A 138 -24.03 -0.45 -20.14
CA LYS A 138 -23.75 -1.26 -21.34
C LYS A 138 -22.25 -1.42 -21.61
N LEU A 139 -21.43 -0.46 -21.20
CA LEU A 139 -19.98 -0.48 -21.38
C LEU A 139 -19.28 -1.33 -20.31
N LEU A 140 -20.00 -1.75 -19.26
CA LEU A 140 -19.48 -2.66 -18.24
C LEU A 140 -19.52 -4.13 -18.68
N THR A 141 -19.51 -4.37 -19.99
CA THR A 141 -19.47 -5.70 -20.58
C THR A 141 -18.33 -5.76 -21.59
N SER A 142 -17.33 -6.63 -21.35
CA SER A 142 -16.20 -6.83 -22.28
C SER A 142 -15.55 -8.18 -22.08
N ASN A 143 -15.39 -8.92 -23.18
CA ASN A 143 -14.74 -10.24 -23.19
C ASN A 143 -13.22 -10.15 -23.38
N THR A 144 -12.66 -8.96 -23.63
CA THR A 144 -11.24 -8.75 -23.90
C THR A 144 -10.52 -8.03 -22.75
N LEU A 145 -11.26 -7.31 -21.91
CA LEU A 145 -10.69 -6.48 -20.86
C LEU A 145 -10.02 -7.35 -19.78
N VAL A 146 -8.72 -7.14 -19.59
CA VAL A 146 -7.88 -7.86 -18.61
C VAL A 146 -7.57 -6.99 -17.39
N LYS A 147 -7.47 -5.67 -17.57
CA LYS A 147 -7.16 -4.73 -16.50
C LYS A 147 -8.05 -3.48 -16.51
N LEU A 148 -8.65 -3.17 -15.37
CA LEU A 148 -9.52 -2.02 -15.17
C LEU A 148 -9.00 -1.19 -13.98
N THR A 149 -8.73 0.08 -14.24
CA THR A 149 -8.41 1.05 -13.19
C THR A 149 -9.44 2.18 -13.21
N LEU A 150 -10.09 2.41 -12.08
CA LEU A 150 -11.03 3.51 -11.85
C LEU A 150 -10.52 4.38 -10.71
N SER A 151 -10.58 5.70 -10.86
CA SER A 151 -10.24 6.61 -9.76
C SER A 151 -11.11 7.83 -9.60
N ALA A 152 -11.19 8.32 -8.35
CA ALA A 152 -11.98 9.47 -7.92
C ALA A 152 -13.48 9.27 -8.21
N ARG A 153 -14.18 10.29 -8.71
CA ARG A 153 -15.63 10.25 -8.99
C ARG A 153 -15.98 9.46 -10.26
N CYS A 154 -15.41 8.28 -10.45
CA CYS A 154 -15.94 7.32 -11.41
C CYS A 154 -17.19 6.67 -10.81
N PHE A 155 -18.36 6.92 -11.39
CA PHE A 155 -19.61 6.29 -10.97
C PHE A 155 -19.88 5.08 -11.85
N VAL A 156 -20.01 3.93 -11.20
CA VAL A 156 -20.42 2.69 -11.83
C VAL A 156 -21.83 2.40 -11.34
N GLU A 157 -22.83 2.74 -12.14
CA GLU A 157 -24.20 2.29 -11.88
C GLU A 157 -24.29 0.85 -12.37
N VAL A 158 -24.31 -0.12 -11.46
CA VAL A 158 -24.11 -1.54 -11.82
C VAL A 158 -25.46 -2.25 -11.92
N ASP A 159 -26.09 -2.22 -13.09
CA ASP A 159 -27.20 -3.13 -13.39
C ASP A 159 -26.70 -4.45 -14.02
N CYS A 160 -25.62 -4.38 -14.83
CA CYS A 160 -25.01 -5.52 -15.51
C CYS A 160 -23.49 -5.28 -15.63
N VAL A 161 -22.67 -5.99 -14.86
CA VAL A 161 -21.21 -6.07 -15.07
C VAL A 161 -20.86 -7.47 -15.55
N PHE A 162 -20.07 -7.56 -16.61
CA PHE A 162 -19.56 -8.84 -17.10
C PHE A 162 -18.19 -8.66 -17.77
N PHE A 163 -17.14 -8.98 -17.03
CA PHE A 163 -15.76 -8.98 -17.50
C PHE A 163 -15.11 -10.35 -17.32
N PRO A 164 -15.44 -11.34 -18.17
CA PRO A 164 -15.00 -12.74 -17.99
C PRO A 164 -13.49 -12.94 -18.18
N ALA A 165 -12.75 -11.94 -18.68
CA ALA A 165 -11.30 -11.98 -18.86
C ALA A 165 -10.53 -11.09 -17.86
N LEU A 166 -11.23 -10.37 -16.97
CA LEU A 166 -10.60 -9.38 -16.08
C LEU A 166 -9.82 -10.06 -14.97
N LYS A 167 -8.52 -9.79 -14.92
CA LYS A 167 -7.59 -10.35 -13.93
C LYS A 167 -7.17 -9.33 -12.88
N SER A 168 -7.20 -8.04 -13.19
CA SER A 168 -6.71 -6.99 -12.29
C SER A 168 -7.70 -5.82 -12.25
N LEU A 169 -8.20 -5.52 -11.05
CA LEU A 169 -9.14 -4.44 -10.77
C LEU A 169 -8.51 -3.48 -9.75
N SER A 170 -8.41 -2.20 -10.12
CA SER A 170 -7.93 -1.14 -9.24
C SER A 170 -9.01 -0.08 -9.03
N LEU A 171 -9.41 0.12 -7.77
CA LEU A 171 -10.37 1.13 -7.32
C LEU A 171 -9.64 2.12 -6.42
N ILE A 172 -9.53 3.37 -6.86
CA ILE A 172 -8.75 4.41 -6.16
C ILE A 172 -9.66 5.59 -5.86
N SER A 173 -10.08 5.79 -4.61
CA SER A 173 -10.98 6.89 -4.22
C SER A 173 -12.35 6.83 -4.91
N VAL A 174 -12.81 5.62 -5.25
CA VAL A 174 -14.04 5.40 -6.03
C VAL A 174 -15.23 5.33 -5.07
N ARG A 175 -16.21 6.21 -5.26
CA ARG A 175 -17.47 6.13 -4.51
C ARG A 175 -18.33 5.02 -5.10
N CYS A 176 -18.28 3.84 -4.49
CA CYS A 176 -19.14 2.70 -4.80
C CYS A 176 -19.90 2.30 -3.53
N ASP A 177 -21.23 2.19 -3.62
CA ASP A 177 -22.00 1.61 -2.52
C ASP A 177 -21.77 0.09 -2.45
N HIS A 178 -22.14 -0.51 -1.32
CA HIS A 178 -21.90 -1.93 -1.08
C HIS A 178 -22.56 -2.84 -2.13
N PRO A 179 -23.82 -2.63 -2.56
CA PRO A 179 -24.44 -3.46 -3.59
C PRO A 179 -23.76 -3.37 -4.97
N ASN A 180 -23.39 -2.18 -5.43
CA ASN A 180 -22.70 -2.04 -6.72
C ASN A 180 -21.29 -2.66 -6.67
N TYR A 181 -20.61 -2.55 -5.52
CA TYR A 181 -19.32 -3.19 -5.32
C TYR A 181 -19.40 -4.72 -5.45
N LEU A 182 -20.35 -5.37 -4.77
CA LEU A 182 -20.50 -6.83 -4.86
C LEU A 182 -20.77 -7.28 -6.30
N ARG A 183 -21.69 -6.59 -6.99
CA ARG A 183 -21.98 -6.88 -8.41
C ARG A 183 -20.78 -6.70 -9.33
N LEU A 184 -19.91 -5.72 -9.05
CA LEU A 184 -18.67 -5.52 -9.80
C LEU A 184 -17.71 -6.70 -9.62
N ILE A 185 -17.55 -7.20 -8.39
CA ILE A 185 -16.70 -8.36 -8.09
C ILE A 185 -17.29 -9.64 -8.70
N ASP A 186 -18.59 -9.88 -8.52
CA ASP A 186 -19.31 -11.05 -9.07
C ASP A 186 -19.24 -11.11 -10.61
N GLY A 187 -19.25 -9.95 -11.26
CA GLY A 187 -19.10 -9.84 -12.71
C GLY A 187 -17.70 -10.13 -13.24
N CYS A 188 -16.70 -10.35 -12.36
CA CYS A 188 -15.30 -10.59 -12.70
C CYS A 188 -14.83 -11.98 -12.21
N PRO A 189 -15.30 -13.09 -12.82
CA PRO A 189 -15.13 -14.45 -12.28
C PRO A 189 -13.68 -14.99 -12.29
N VAL A 190 -12.75 -14.31 -12.99
CA VAL A 190 -11.33 -14.70 -13.08
C VAL A 190 -10.40 -13.67 -12.46
N LEU A 191 -10.92 -12.81 -11.59
CA LEU A 191 -10.18 -11.72 -10.96
C LEU A 191 -9.09 -12.27 -10.03
N GLU A 192 -7.82 -11.99 -10.34
CA GLU A 192 -6.66 -12.47 -9.57
C GLU A 192 -6.12 -11.39 -8.62
N GLU A 193 -6.25 -10.11 -8.99
CA GLU A 193 -5.73 -8.97 -8.23
C GLU A 193 -6.80 -7.92 -7.98
N LEU A 194 -7.00 -7.58 -6.71
CA LEU A 194 -7.86 -6.48 -6.29
C LEU A 194 -7.05 -5.45 -5.51
N TYR A 195 -7.02 -4.22 -6.01
CA TYR A 195 -6.39 -3.07 -5.36
C TYR A 195 -7.45 -2.03 -5.02
N MET A 196 -7.57 -1.69 -3.75
CA MET A 196 -8.49 -0.67 -3.24
C MET A 196 -7.70 0.34 -2.41
N ARG A 197 -7.87 1.63 -2.70
CA ARG A 197 -7.17 2.69 -1.97
C ARG A 197 -8.01 3.94 -1.82
N ASP A 198 -8.15 4.42 -0.60
CA ASP A 198 -8.76 5.72 -0.33
C ASP A 198 -7.91 6.84 -0.90
N GLY A 199 -8.59 7.86 -1.41
CA GLY A 199 -7.95 9.06 -1.91
C GLY A 199 -7.57 10.03 -0.81
N ASP A 200 -6.75 10.99 -1.17
CA ASP A 200 -6.37 12.10 -0.29
C ASP A 200 -7.50 13.14 -0.11
N TYR A 201 -8.69 12.86 -0.64
CA TYR A 201 -9.85 13.76 -0.63
C TYR A 201 -10.90 13.27 0.38
N PRO A 202 -11.07 13.95 1.54
CA PRO A 202 -11.98 13.50 2.60
C PRO A 202 -13.43 13.30 2.14
N MET A 203 -13.87 14.08 1.15
CA MET A 203 -15.22 14.00 0.58
C MET A 203 -15.47 12.81 -0.36
N LEU A 204 -14.44 11.99 -0.64
CA LEU A 204 -14.49 10.82 -1.52
C LEU A 204 -14.00 9.54 -0.82
N GLN A 205 -14.10 9.50 0.51
CA GLN A 205 -13.79 8.30 1.29
C GLN A 205 -14.63 7.11 0.80
N GLN A 206 -13.99 5.97 0.56
CA GLN A 206 -14.68 4.80 0.04
C GLN A 206 -15.55 4.19 1.15
N THR A 207 -16.75 3.80 0.77
CA THR A 207 -17.64 2.94 1.57
C THR A 207 -17.48 1.46 1.20
N CYS A 208 -16.68 1.15 0.18
CA CYS A 208 -16.45 -0.19 -0.35
C CYS A 208 -15.10 -0.76 0.10
N GLY A 209 -15.04 -2.08 0.33
CA GLY A 209 -13.82 -2.80 0.72
C GLY A 209 -13.84 -3.39 2.13
N THR A 210 -14.95 -3.26 2.85
CA THR A 210 -15.21 -3.97 4.12
C THR A 210 -15.58 -5.44 3.90
N ASN A 211 -16.02 -5.78 2.69
CA ASN A 211 -16.36 -7.13 2.31
C ASN A 211 -15.59 -7.51 1.04
N VAL A 212 -14.97 -8.68 1.00
CA VAL A 212 -14.37 -9.28 -0.20
C VAL A 212 -14.77 -10.74 -0.25
N GLU A 213 -15.59 -11.11 -1.25
CA GLU A 213 -16.03 -12.48 -1.50
C GLU A 213 -15.59 -12.87 -2.91
N SER A 214 -14.51 -13.65 -3.02
CA SER A 214 -14.05 -14.12 -4.32
C SER A 214 -13.08 -15.29 -4.23
N ALA A 215 -13.46 -16.40 -4.88
CA ALA A 215 -12.61 -17.57 -4.94
C ALA A 215 -11.40 -17.43 -5.87
N SER A 216 -11.36 -16.44 -6.77
CA SER A 216 -10.29 -16.28 -7.76
C SER A 216 -9.16 -15.35 -7.31
N ILE A 217 -9.41 -14.47 -6.33
CA ILE A 217 -8.44 -13.45 -5.90
C ILE A 217 -7.24 -14.13 -5.24
N LYS A 218 -6.04 -13.79 -5.74
CA LYS A 218 -4.74 -14.26 -5.25
C LYS A 218 -3.97 -13.14 -4.54
N ARG A 219 -4.22 -11.88 -4.91
CA ARG A 219 -3.55 -10.71 -4.36
C ARG A 219 -4.58 -9.64 -3.98
N LEU A 220 -4.67 -9.36 -2.69
CA LEU A 220 -5.59 -8.36 -2.14
C LEU A 220 -4.80 -7.23 -1.49
N VAL A 221 -5.11 -6.01 -1.90
CA VAL A 221 -4.49 -4.80 -1.36
C VAL A 221 -5.56 -3.78 -1.04
N ILE A 222 -5.64 -3.37 0.22
CA ILE A 222 -6.67 -2.47 0.73
C ILE A 222 -5.99 -1.40 1.59
N PHE A 223 -6.14 -0.15 1.20
CA PHE A 223 -5.73 1.01 1.96
C PHE A 223 -6.95 1.88 2.26
N THR A 224 -7.49 1.79 3.47
CA THR A 224 -8.57 2.67 3.91
C THR A 224 -8.09 3.65 4.98
N HIS A 225 -8.52 4.90 4.85
CA HIS A 225 -8.20 5.99 5.74
C HIS A 225 -9.43 6.87 5.95
N ASN A 226 -10.31 6.42 6.83
CA ASN A 226 -11.52 7.14 7.20
C ASN A 226 -11.63 7.28 8.73
N PRO A 227 -10.99 8.31 9.33
CA PRO A 227 -10.97 8.50 10.78
C PRO A 227 -12.31 8.90 11.41
N ASP A 228 -13.27 9.36 10.60
CA ASP A 228 -14.52 9.95 11.09
C ASP A 228 -15.73 9.00 10.95
N ASP A 229 -15.55 7.81 10.39
CA ASP A 229 -16.63 6.87 10.08
C ASP A 229 -16.41 5.49 10.71
N THR A 230 -16.73 5.40 12.00
CA THR A 230 -16.73 4.13 12.74
C THR A 230 -17.83 3.18 12.29
N GLN A 231 -18.90 3.66 11.65
CA GLN A 231 -20.00 2.81 11.19
C GLN A 231 -19.56 1.89 10.05
N CYS A 232 -18.71 2.38 9.14
CA CYS A 232 -18.11 1.54 8.10
C CYS A 232 -17.10 0.50 8.64
N HIS A 233 -16.76 0.52 9.93
CA HIS A 233 -15.76 -0.39 10.54
C HIS A 233 -16.36 -1.34 11.58
N GLN A 234 -17.68 -1.62 11.50
CA GLN A 234 -18.34 -2.59 12.37
C GLN A 234 -17.93 -4.03 12.07
N LEU A 235 -17.87 -4.40 10.79
CA LEU A 235 -17.55 -5.76 10.37
C LEU A 235 -16.72 -5.75 9.09
N ILE A 236 -15.56 -6.41 9.16
CA ILE A 236 -14.78 -6.78 7.99
C ILE A 236 -15.05 -8.24 7.66
N TYR A 237 -15.46 -8.52 6.43
CA TYR A 237 -15.67 -9.87 5.92
C TYR A 237 -14.69 -10.18 4.79
N PHE A 238 -13.89 -11.24 4.92
CA PHE A 238 -13.04 -11.73 3.83
C PHE A 238 -13.30 -13.22 3.61
N GLU A 239 -13.66 -13.58 2.38
CA GLU A 239 -13.76 -14.96 1.89
C GLU A 239 -13.00 -15.06 0.57
N ALA A 240 -11.75 -15.51 0.67
CA ALA A 240 -10.82 -15.54 -0.46
C ALA A 240 -9.91 -16.79 -0.40
N PRO A 241 -10.44 -17.99 -0.69
CA PRO A 241 -9.72 -19.26 -0.53
C PRO A 241 -8.43 -19.37 -1.35
N SER A 242 -8.31 -18.60 -2.44
CA SER A 242 -7.11 -18.58 -3.30
C SER A 242 -6.09 -17.50 -2.93
N LEU A 243 -6.31 -16.76 -1.83
CA LEU A 243 -5.48 -15.60 -1.49
C LEU A 243 -4.08 -16.03 -1.04
N VAL A 244 -3.05 -15.47 -1.68
CA VAL A 244 -1.63 -15.75 -1.40
C VAL A 244 -0.92 -14.55 -0.77
N TYR A 245 -1.37 -13.33 -1.10
CA TYR A 245 -0.81 -12.08 -0.61
C TYR A 245 -1.89 -11.12 -0.13
N LEU A 246 -1.73 -10.59 1.09
CA LEU A 246 -2.59 -9.58 1.69
C LEU A 246 -1.77 -8.36 2.10
N ASP A 247 -2.16 -7.17 1.65
CA ASP A 247 -1.67 -5.89 2.17
C ASP A 247 -2.86 -5.05 2.65
N TYR A 248 -3.03 -4.97 3.96
CA TYR A 248 -4.21 -4.42 4.61
C TYR A 248 -3.81 -3.28 5.54
N SER A 249 -4.25 -2.07 5.19
CA SER A 249 -4.07 -0.86 5.98
C SER A 249 -5.41 -0.21 6.25
N SER A 250 -5.77 -0.06 7.52
CA SER A 250 -7.07 0.48 7.93
C SER A 250 -7.06 0.95 9.38
N TYR A 251 -8.13 1.60 9.83
CA TYR A 251 -8.45 1.69 11.25
C TYR A 251 -8.99 0.35 11.74
N VAL A 252 -8.73 0.02 13.00
CA VAL A 252 -9.16 -1.25 13.58
C VAL A 252 -10.70 -1.36 13.56
N SER A 253 -11.21 -2.46 13.02
CA SER A 253 -12.65 -2.74 13.01
C SER A 253 -13.12 -3.43 14.29
N GLU A 254 -14.41 -3.27 14.63
CA GLU A 254 -15.03 -3.90 15.80
C GLU A 254 -14.95 -5.43 15.70
N GLN A 255 -15.24 -5.97 14.52
CA GLN A 255 -15.20 -7.40 14.27
C GLN A 255 -14.57 -7.73 12.92
N TYR A 256 -13.88 -8.87 12.88
CA TYR A 256 -13.37 -9.49 11.66
C TYR A 256 -14.00 -10.88 11.51
N GLN A 257 -14.62 -11.14 10.37
CA GLN A 257 -15.08 -12.45 9.95
C GLN A 257 -14.28 -12.85 8.73
N ILE A 258 -13.35 -13.77 8.92
CA ILE A 258 -12.44 -14.18 7.86
C ILE A 258 -12.60 -15.68 7.68
N VAL A 259 -12.82 -16.06 6.45
CA VAL A 259 -13.11 -17.43 6.01
C VAL A 259 -12.09 -17.78 4.94
N ASP A 260 -11.50 -18.97 5.07
CA ASP A 260 -10.61 -19.59 4.08
C ASP A 260 -9.42 -18.73 3.64
N LEU A 261 -8.36 -18.67 4.46
CA LEU A 261 -7.06 -18.05 4.11
C LEU A 261 -5.89 -19.05 4.18
N ASP A 262 -6.16 -20.35 3.98
CA ASP A 262 -5.16 -21.42 4.15
C ASP A 262 -3.98 -21.33 3.18
N LEU A 263 -4.17 -20.68 2.02
CA LEU A 263 -3.12 -20.45 1.02
C LEU A 263 -2.33 -19.15 1.22
N LEU A 264 -2.66 -18.35 2.23
CA LEU A 264 -2.01 -17.07 2.47
C LEU A 264 -0.55 -17.29 2.90
N VAL A 265 0.39 -16.69 2.17
CA VAL A 265 1.83 -16.84 2.41
C VAL A 265 2.41 -15.59 3.05
N GLU A 266 1.96 -14.42 2.59
CA GLU A 266 2.49 -13.13 3.02
C GLU A 266 1.36 -12.17 3.41
N ALA A 267 1.49 -11.56 4.58
CA ALA A 267 0.61 -10.51 5.07
C ALA A 267 1.40 -9.25 5.43
N ARG A 268 0.89 -8.10 5.03
CA ARG A 268 1.38 -6.77 5.44
C ARG A 268 0.22 -6.06 6.13
N LEU A 269 0.40 -5.72 7.40
CA LEU A 269 -0.63 -5.08 8.20
C LEU A 269 -0.17 -3.69 8.62
N SER A 270 -1.04 -2.70 8.36
CA SER A 270 -0.89 -1.32 8.80
C SER A 270 -2.19 -0.84 9.45
N LEU A 271 -2.45 -1.36 10.66
CA LEU A 271 -3.65 -1.09 11.43
C LEU A 271 -3.46 0.11 12.36
N ARG A 272 -4.48 0.95 12.50
CA ARG A 272 -4.46 2.14 13.37
C ARG A 272 -5.56 2.10 14.41
N LEU A 273 -5.28 2.66 15.59
CA LEU A 273 -6.28 2.94 16.61
C LEU A 273 -7.04 4.24 16.28
N TRP A 274 -8.31 4.30 16.69
CA TRP A 274 -9.16 5.48 16.53
C TRP A 274 -8.79 6.63 17.46
N VAL A 275 -8.11 6.31 18.57
CA VAL A 275 -7.72 7.25 19.61
C VAL A 275 -6.23 7.15 19.88
N SER A 276 -5.65 8.25 20.31
CA SER A 276 -4.27 8.26 20.80
C SER A 276 -4.17 7.47 22.11
N THR A 277 -3.03 6.80 22.32
CA THR A 277 -2.79 5.97 23.51
C THR A 277 -1.75 6.56 24.46
N ASN A 278 -1.31 7.81 24.24
CA ASN A 278 -0.25 8.44 25.04
C ASN A 278 -0.60 8.47 26.54
N ASP A 279 -1.87 8.64 26.88
CA ASP A 279 -2.33 8.75 28.28
C ASP A 279 -2.46 7.38 28.98
N TYR A 280 -2.36 6.28 28.23
CA TYR A 280 -2.38 4.91 28.78
C TYR A 280 -1.03 4.47 29.33
N ASP A 281 0.03 5.26 29.11
CA ASP A 281 1.38 4.93 29.55
C ASP A 281 1.61 5.25 31.06
N TYR A 282 0.66 5.93 31.72
CA TYR A 282 0.82 6.46 33.09
C TYR A 282 -0.02 5.82 34.22
N SER A 283 -0.94 4.88 33.95
CA SER A 283 -1.73 4.28 35.05
C SER A 283 -1.17 2.93 35.48
N ASP A 284 -0.47 2.93 36.62
CA ASP A 284 -0.85 2.23 37.87
C ASP A 284 0.34 2.35 38.85
N ASP A 285 0.05 2.83 40.07
CA ASP A 285 0.95 3.02 41.23
C ASP A 285 1.69 4.38 41.36
N ASP A 286 0.99 5.51 41.29
CA ASP A 286 1.38 6.70 42.07
C ASP A 286 0.64 6.67 43.43
N ASP A 287 0.88 5.61 44.21
CA ASP A 287 0.77 5.68 45.67
C ASP A 287 2.12 6.22 46.19
N ASP A 288 2.46 7.45 45.82
CA ASP A 288 3.46 8.21 46.55
C ASP A 288 2.69 9.04 47.58
N ASP A 289 2.84 8.65 48.85
CA ASP A 289 2.43 9.36 50.07
C ASP A 289 3.04 10.77 50.12
N ASP A 290 2.61 11.70 49.26
CA ASP A 290 2.85 13.12 49.45
C ASP A 290 1.55 13.89 49.16
N ASP A 291 0.87 14.17 50.27
CA ASP A 291 -0.18 15.16 50.49
C ASP A 291 0.13 16.47 49.76
N ASP A 292 -0.51 16.70 48.61
CA ASP A 292 -0.81 18.03 48.08
C ASP A 292 -2.01 17.94 47.11
N GLY A 293 -3.20 18.15 47.68
CA GLY A 293 -4.48 18.05 46.97
C GLY A 293 -4.63 19.02 45.80
N TYR A 294 -4.64 18.45 44.59
CA TYR A 294 -5.46 18.93 43.48
C TYR A 294 -6.13 17.72 42.83
N ASP A 295 -7.42 17.56 43.12
CA ASP A 295 -8.29 16.58 42.47
C ASP A 295 -8.39 16.89 40.96
N ILE A 296 -7.46 16.34 40.17
CA ILE A 296 -7.67 16.19 38.73
C ILE A 296 -8.73 15.11 38.59
N TYR A 297 -9.93 15.49 38.15
CA TYR A 297 -10.96 14.55 37.75
C TYR A 297 -10.36 13.61 36.70
N ASP A 298 -10.07 12.38 37.12
CA ASP A 298 -9.63 11.29 36.24
C ASP A 298 -10.83 10.94 35.35
N GLU A 299 -10.93 11.60 34.18
CA GLU A 299 -11.95 11.23 33.20
C GLU A 299 -11.77 9.75 32.84
N PRO A 300 -12.84 8.93 32.83
CA PRO A 300 -12.72 7.51 32.53
C PRO A 300 -12.07 7.33 31.17
N LYS A 301 -10.90 6.66 31.13
CA LYS A 301 -10.19 6.37 29.87
C LYS A 301 -11.15 5.64 28.93
N ALA A 302 -11.44 6.26 27.78
CA ALA A 302 -12.42 5.75 26.82
C ALA A 302 -12.01 4.35 26.33
N ALA A 303 -12.93 3.37 26.40
CA ALA A 303 -12.64 2.01 25.97
C ALA A 303 -12.08 1.99 24.53
N ILE A 304 -10.97 1.28 24.33
CA ILE A 304 -10.33 1.18 23.02
C ILE A 304 -11.23 0.35 22.10
N PHE A 305 -11.65 0.96 21.01
CA PHE A 305 -12.50 0.33 20.00
C PHE A 305 -11.69 -0.66 19.15
N GLY A 306 -12.28 -1.83 18.86
CA GLY A 306 -11.77 -2.80 17.91
C GLY A 306 -11.22 -4.10 18.52
N ASP A 307 -11.24 -5.19 17.74
CA ASP A 307 -10.70 -6.50 18.13
C ASP A 307 -10.04 -7.21 16.95
N VAL A 308 -8.72 -7.35 16.97
CA VAL A 308 -7.95 -7.99 15.88
C VAL A 308 -7.75 -9.49 16.07
N THR A 309 -8.25 -10.08 17.15
CA THR A 309 -7.98 -11.49 17.52
C THR A 309 -8.32 -12.47 16.39
N LYS A 310 -9.48 -12.28 15.75
CA LYS A 310 -9.93 -13.13 14.63
C LYS A 310 -9.10 -12.91 13.36
N LEU A 311 -8.67 -11.66 13.09
CA LEU A 311 -7.78 -11.35 11.98
C LEU A 311 -6.44 -12.08 12.14
N LEU A 312 -5.83 -12.00 13.33
CA LEU A 312 -4.56 -12.65 13.60
C LEU A 312 -4.67 -14.18 13.54
N ALA A 313 -5.74 -14.75 14.08
CA ALA A 313 -5.98 -16.18 14.01
C ALA A 313 -6.08 -16.67 12.55
N ALA A 314 -6.77 -15.91 11.69
CA ALA A 314 -6.94 -16.26 10.29
C ALA A 314 -5.62 -16.25 9.49
N ILE A 315 -4.70 -15.35 9.83
CA ILE A 315 -3.37 -15.28 9.18
C ILE A 315 -2.31 -16.13 9.89
N GLY A 316 -2.68 -17.03 10.80
CA GLY A 316 -1.73 -17.80 11.62
C GLY A 316 -0.78 -18.72 10.85
N ASN A 317 -1.14 -19.09 9.62
CA ASN A 317 -0.40 -20.05 8.79
C ASN A 317 0.65 -19.43 7.85
N ILE A 318 0.78 -18.09 7.82
CA ILE A 318 1.69 -17.37 6.91
C ILE A 318 3.17 -17.65 7.19
N THR A 319 4.03 -17.40 6.19
CA THR A 319 5.49 -17.49 6.34
C THR A 319 6.17 -16.14 6.52
N THR A 320 5.52 -15.06 6.06
CA THR A 320 6.05 -13.70 6.09
C THR A 320 5.01 -12.71 6.61
N LEU A 321 5.37 -11.93 7.62
CA LEU A 321 4.53 -10.91 8.21
C LEU A 321 5.26 -9.57 8.27
N HIS A 322 4.62 -8.52 7.76
CA HIS A 322 5.09 -7.15 7.87
C HIS A 322 4.13 -6.34 8.74
N LEU A 323 4.66 -5.61 9.73
CA LEU A 323 3.88 -4.79 10.66
C LEU A 323 4.36 -3.34 10.64
N SER A 324 3.40 -2.41 10.55
CA SER A 324 3.65 -0.98 10.78
C SER A 324 3.84 -0.68 12.28
N PRO A 325 4.37 0.51 12.65
CA PRO A 325 4.50 0.90 14.06
C PRO A 325 3.13 0.98 14.75
N ASP A 326 2.10 1.47 14.05
CA ASP A 326 0.74 1.53 14.55
C ASP A 326 0.15 0.14 14.84
N SER A 327 0.49 -0.85 14.00
CA SER A 327 0.00 -2.22 14.17
C SER A 327 0.50 -2.85 15.47
N LEU A 328 1.70 -2.47 15.94
CA LEU A 328 2.21 -2.94 17.23
C LEU A 328 1.35 -2.44 18.41
N GLU A 329 0.90 -1.19 18.37
CA GLU A 329 -0.04 -0.66 19.36
C GLU A 329 -1.40 -1.35 19.24
N VAL A 330 -1.92 -1.51 18.03
CA VAL A 330 -3.19 -2.21 17.81
C VAL A 330 -3.13 -3.63 18.37
N PHE A 331 -2.03 -4.35 18.16
CA PHE A 331 -1.91 -5.70 18.70
C PHE A 331 -1.80 -5.69 20.23
N HIS A 332 -1.20 -4.66 20.83
CA HIS A 332 -1.16 -4.56 22.29
C HIS A 332 -2.55 -4.34 22.90
N PHE A 333 -3.35 -3.44 22.32
CA PHE A 333 -4.61 -2.98 22.91
C PHE A 333 -5.84 -3.75 22.42
N CYS A 334 -5.84 -4.24 21.17
CA CYS A 334 -7.00 -4.86 20.54
C CYS A 334 -6.84 -6.37 20.31
N CYS A 335 -5.73 -7.00 20.70
CA CYS A 335 -5.57 -8.45 20.63
C CYS A 335 -5.83 -9.08 22.00
N LYS A 336 -6.96 -9.78 22.15
CA LYS A 336 -7.31 -10.48 23.39
C LYS A 336 -6.56 -11.80 23.54
N SER A 337 -6.25 -12.46 22.42
CA SER A 337 -5.53 -13.74 22.40
C SER A 337 -4.60 -13.81 21.18
N MET A 338 -3.30 -13.72 21.43
CA MET A 338 -2.29 -13.83 20.37
C MET A 338 -2.21 -15.28 19.85
N PRO A 339 -2.36 -15.53 18.54
CA PRO A 339 -2.19 -16.87 17.97
C PRO A 339 -0.71 -17.24 17.89
N VAL A 340 -0.43 -18.54 17.79
CA VAL A 340 0.93 -19.04 17.55
C VAL A 340 1.17 -19.16 16.05
N PHE A 341 2.18 -18.44 15.56
CA PHE A 341 2.59 -18.44 14.16
C PHE A 341 3.62 -19.54 13.89
N ASN A 342 3.16 -20.79 13.79
CA ASN A 342 4.04 -21.95 13.65
C ASN A 342 4.87 -21.96 12.36
N ASN A 343 4.36 -21.35 11.28
CA ASN A 343 5.01 -21.34 9.97
C ASN A 343 5.78 -20.05 9.68
N LEU A 344 5.73 -19.06 10.58
CA LEU A 344 6.31 -17.75 10.32
C LEU A 344 7.83 -17.82 10.39
N LEU A 345 8.47 -17.55 9.25
CA LEU A 345 9.92 -17.55 9.09
C LEU A 345 10.49 -16.12 9.06
N ASN A 346 9.73 -15.17 8.52
CA ASN A 346 10.18 -13.78 8.35
C ASN A 346 9.19 -12.82 9.01
N LEU A 347 9.68 -12.05 9.98
CA LEU A 347 8.94 -10.98 10.62
C LEU A 347 9.63 -9.66 10.33
N SER A 348 8.91 -8.72 9.73
CA SER A 348 9.37 -7.37 9.44
C SER A 348 8.57 -6.37 10.23
N ILE A 349 9.24 -5.48 10.92
CA ILE A 349 8.62 -4.50 11.82
C ILE A 349 9.17 -3.13 11.50
N GLU A 350 8.29 -2.16 11.32
CA GLU A 350 8.66 -0.75 11.27
C GLU A 350 8.49 -0.12 12.66
N SER A 351 9.39 0.78 13.03
CA SER A 351 9.34 1.48 14.31
C SER A 351 9.46 2.98 14.13
N ASN A 352 8.82 3.74 15.03
CA ASN A 352 8.95 5.20 15.09
C ASN A 352 8.86 5.69 16.55
N LYS A 353 9.26 6.94 16.79
CA LYS A 353 9.27 7.54 18.15
C LYS A 353 7.89 7.77 18.75
N GLU A 354 6.83 7.62 17.95
CA GLU A 354 5.45 7.91 18.36
C GLU A 354 4.76 6.67 18.94
N LYS A 355 5.19 5.47 18.55
CA LYS A 355 4.53 4.20 18.88
C LYS A 355 5.41 3.31 19.73
N GLY A 356 4.81 2.59 20.67
CA GLY A 356 5.52 1.74 21.63
C GLY A 356 5.69 0.28 21.16
N TRP A 357 6.56 -0.46 21.85
CA TRP A 357 6.89 -1.87 21.58
C TRP A 357 6.29 -2.86 22.59
N GLN A 358 5.21 -2.50 23.29
CA GLN A 358 4.61 -3.29 24.37
C GLN A 358 4.27 -4.72 23.96
N VAL A 359 3.85 -4.92 22.70
CA VAL A 359 3.48 -6.26 22.20
C VAL A 359 4.67 -7.14 21.80
N MET A 360 5.86 -6.55 21.60
CA MET A 360 7.02 -7.25 21.05
C MET A 360 7.39 -8.54 21.81
N PRO A 361 7.43 -8.56 23.16
CA PRO A 361 7.71 -9.80 23.89
C PRO A 361 6.71 -10.92 23.61
N LEU A 362 5.41 -10.59 23.55
CA LEU A 362 4.35 -11.55 23.29
C LEU A 362 4.40 -12.03 21.84
N LEU A 363 4.60 -11.11 20.89
CA LEU A 363 4.71 -11.43 19.46
C LEU A 363 5.89 -12.37 19.19
N LEU A 364 7.09 -12.05 19.71
CA LEU A 364 8.27 -12.89 19.49
C LEU A 364 8.13 -14.28 20.14
N LYS A 365 7.49 -14.38 21.32
CA LYS A 365 7.17 -15.68 21.94
C LYS A 365 6.15 -16.49 21.13
N SER A 366 5.30 -15.81 20.37
CA SER A 366 4.28 -16.44 19.52
C SER A 366 4.82 -16.92 18.16
N CYS A 367 6.10 -16.67 17.87
CA CYS A 367 6.76 -17.04 16.60
C CYS A 367 7.91 -18.05 16.86
N PRO A 368 7.61 -19.33 17.18
CA PRO A 368 8.62 -20.28 17.64
C PRO A 368 9.69 -20.63 16.61
N ASN A 369 9.36 -20.57 15.32
CA ASN A 369 10.25 -20.94 14.20
C ASN A 369 10.81 -19.73 13.44
N LEU A 370 10.76 -18.54 14.05
CA LEU A 370 11.19 -17.31 13.40
C LEU A 370 12.68 -17.36 13.02
N HIS A 371 12.96 -17.21 11.73
CA HIS A 371 14.32 -17.28 11.18
C HIS A 371 14.93 -15.89 10.97
N THR A 372 14.16 -14.99 10.35
CA THR A 372 14.58 -13.63 10.01
C THR A 372 13.73 -12.62 10.76
N LEU A 373 14.39 -11.72 11.50
CA LEU A 373 13.77 -10.53 12.07
C LEU A 373 14.31 -9.30 11.35
N VAL A 374 13.45 -8.58 10.64
CA VAL A 374 13.76 -7.30 10.00
C VAL A 374 13.16 -6.18 10.84
N ILE A 375 13.96 -5.19 11.22
CA ILE A 375 13.49 -4.01 11.95
C ILE A 375 13.92 -2.77 11.19
N LYS A 376 12.96 -1.94 10.79
CA LYS A 376 13.18 -0.65 10.14
C LYS A 376 13.00 0.46 11.16
N GLY A 377 14.12 1.10 11.51
CA GLY A 377 14.22 2.03 12.63
C GLY A 377 14.25 1.30 13.98
N LEU A 378 15.19 1.65 14.85
CA LEU A 378 15.37 1.01 16.17
C LEU A 378 14.79 1.82 17.34
N VAL A 379 14.26 3.00 17.08
CA VAL A 379 13.72 3.89 18.11
C VAL A 379 12.21 3.73 18.21
N HIS A 380 11.69 3.69 19.43
CA HIS A 380 10.26 3.65 19.72
C HIS A 380 9.87 4.56 20.89
N ARG A 381 8.57 4.80 21.11
CA ARG A 381 8.07 5.48 22.32
C ARG A 381 8.37 4.62 23.55
N VAL A 382 9.11 5.15 24.51
CA VAL A 382 9.46 4.42 25.73
C VAL A 382 8.26 4.42 26.67
N THR A 383 7.80 3.23 27.05
CA THR A 383 6.69 3.05 28.00
C THR A 383 7.12 2.12 29.13
N ASN A 384 6.38 2.13 30.23
CA ASN A 384 6.63 1.23 31.37
C ASN A 384 6.32 -0.25 31.03
N ARG A 385 5.71 -0.53 29.87
CA ARG A 385 5.24 -1.86 29.43
C ARG A 385 5.99 -2.42 28.21
N CYS A 386 7.10 -1.82 27.76
CA CYS A 386 7.88 -2.34 26.62
C CYS A 386 8.43 -3.76 26.83
N GLY A 387 8.47 -4.23 28.09
CA GLY A 387 8.95 -5.56 28.45
C GLY A 387 10.43 -5.76 28.10
N ASP A 388 10.81 -7.01 27.88
CA ASP A 388 12.21 -7.42 27.74
C ASP A 388 12.74 -7.43 26.31
N ALA A 389 11.88 -7.10 25.33
CA ALA A 389 12.28 -6.87 23.94
C ALA A 389 13.00 -5.53 23.74
N CYS A 390 12.76 -4.52 24.59
CA CYS A 390 13.50 -3.24 24.59
C CYS A 390 14.64 -3.24 25.64
N ALA A 391 15.69 -2.46 25.36
CA ALA A 391 16.70 -2.01 26.33
C ALA A 391 16.17 -0.99 27.37
N CYS A 392 14.95 -0.48 27.17
CA CYS A 392 14.26 0.47 28.01
C CYS A 392 14.05 -0.14 29.39
N ILE A 393 14.64 0.43 30.44
CA ILE A 393 14.53 -0.11 31.81
C ILE A 393 13.36 0.59 32.52
N PRO A 394 12.23 -0.08 32.85
CA PRO A 394 11.25 0.49 33.77
C PRO A 394 11.88 0.60 35.17
N LYS A 395 11.81 1.78 35.80
CA LYS A 395 12.43 2.06 37.11
C LYS A 395 12.02 1.06 38.21
N LYS A 396 10.81 0.48 38.16
CA LYS A 396 10.26 -0.44 39.18
C LYS A 396 10.72 -1.91 39.08
N GLN A 397 11.16 -2.40 37.91
CA GLN A 397 11.60 -3.81 37.75
C GLN A 397 13.00 -4.12 38.31
N ARG A 398 13.76 -3.10 38.75
CA ARG A 398 15.03 -3.32 39.46
C ARG A 398 14.88 -4.12 40.76
N LYS A 399 13.68 -4.18 41.36
CA LYS A 399 13.43 -4.89 42.64
C LYS A 399 12.86 -6.31 42.48
N ILE A 400 12.09 -6.61 41.44
CA ILE A 400 11.38 -7.90 41.29
C ILE A 400 12.24 -8.97 40.57
N VAL A 401 13.10 -8.57 39.63
CA VAL A 401 13.85 -9.50 38.74
C VAL A 401 15.03 -10.22 39.43
N LYS A 402 15.18 -10.11 40.75
CA LYS A 402 16.22 -10.89 41.47
C LYS A 402 15.87 -12.35 41.71
N ASN A 403 14.61 -12.79 41.51
CA ASN A 403 14.14 -14.09 42.00
C ASN A 403 13.47 -15.03 40.99
N GLU A 404 13.44 -14.72 39.68
CA GLU A 404 13.00 -15.70 38.68
C GLU A 404 14.00 -15.76 37.53
N GLU A 405 14.37 -16.98 37.14
CA GLU A 405 15.06 -17.28 35.87
C GLU A 405 14.15 -16.90 34.69
N ALA A 406 13.86 -15.61 34.53
CA ALA A 406 12.93 -15.13 33.52
C ALA A 406 13.51 -15.42 32.13
N LEU A 407 12.90 -16.40 31.44
CA LEU A 407 13.15 -16.70 30.04
C LEU A 407 12.86 -15.45 29.20
N TYR A 408 13.92 -14.73 28.86
CA TYR A 408 13.83 -13.54 28.02
C TYR A 408 13.32 -13.93 26.63
N CYS A 409 12.34 -13.20 26.08
CA CYS A 409 11.76 -13.48 24.76
C CYS A 409 12.84 -13.57 23.67
N LEU A 410 13.87 -12.72 23.75
CA LEU A 410 15.01 -12.68 22.83
C LEU A 410 15.95 -13.88 22.98
N ARG A 411 16.09 -14.46 24.18
CA ARG A 411 16.89 -15.68 24.38
C ARG A 411 16.19 -16.91 23.82
N THR A 412 14.87 -16.97 23.97
CA THR A 412 14.06 -18.09 23.46
C THR A 412 13.81 -18.00 21.95
N CYS A 413 14.05 -16.83 21.35
CA CYS A 413 13.81 -16.59 19.93
C CYS A 413 14.89 -17.27 19.06
N GLN A 414 14.47 -18.07 18.08
CA GLN A 414 15.36 -18.83 17.20
C GLN A 414 15.88 -18.03 15.99
N VAL A 415 15.83 -16.69 16.07
CA VAL A 415 16.27 -15.79 14.99
C VAL A 415 17.74 -16.03 14.66
N LYS A 416 17.98 -16.38 13.39
CA LYS A 416 19.33 -16.58 12.83
C LYS A 416 19.81 -15.36 12.05
N VAL A 417 18.89 -14.60 11.46
CA VAL A 417 19.20 -13.39 10.71
C VAL A 417 18.49 -12.20 11.33
N LEU A 418 19.26 -11.26 11.88
CA LEU A 418 18.76 -9.96 12.29
C LEU A 418 19.12 -8.94 11.22
N GLN A 419 18.12 -8.25 10.66
CA GLN A 419 18.32 -7.19 9.68
C GLN A 419 17.80 -5.87 10.23
N ILE A 420 18.69 -4.91 10.42
CA ILE A 420 18.35 -3.55 10.86
C ILE A 420 18.44 -2.62 9.66
N LEU A 421 17.33 -1.97 9.33
CA LEU A 421 17.25 -0.95 8.29
C LEU A 421 17.21 0.43 8.92
N GLU A 422 17.80 1.41 8.23
CA GLU A 422 17.81 2.82 8.61
C GLU A 422 18.53 3.13 9.94
N TYR A 423 19.64 2.43 10.23
CA TYR A 423 20.42 2.66 11.45
C TYR A 423 21.11 4.03 11.44
N GLY A 424 20.69 4.92 12.34
CA GLY A 424 21.23 6.29 12.47
C GLY A 424 22.36 6.43 13.48
N GLY A 425 22.55 5.44 14.37
CA GLY A 425 23.60 5.43 15.39
C GLY A 425 23.41 6.37 16.57
N SER A 426 22.18 6.78 16.84
CA SER A 426 21.85 7.49 18.08
C SER A 426 22.11 6.60 19.30
N PHE A 427 22.26 7.22 20.48
CA PHE A 427 22.50 6.50 21.73
C PHE A 427 21.42 5.43 22.00
N GLN A 428 20.16 5.75 21.73
CA GLN A 428 19.03 4.82 21.89
C GLN A 428 19.15 3.60 20.97
N GLU A 429 19.49 3.82 19.69
CA GLU A 429 19.68 2.73 18.73
C GLU A 429 20.88 1.85 19.09
N LEU A 430 21.97 2.46 19.58
CA LEU A 430 23.16 1.73 20.03
C LEU A 430 22.86 0.84 21.24
N GLU A 431 22.12 1.35 22.22
CA GLU A 431 21.70 0.56 23.39
C GLU A 431 20.73 -0.56 23.01
N GLN A 432 19.79 -0.29 22.10
CA GLN A 432 18.89 -1.34 21.59
C GLN A 432 19.65 -2.41 20.80
N MET A 433 20.63 -2.02 19.98
CA MET A 433 21.50 -2.95 19.27
C MET A 433 22.31 -3.80 20.25
N ARG A 434 22.92 -3.18 21.27
CA ARG A 434 23.64 -3.89 22.33
C ARG A 434 22.73 -4.91 23.03
N HIS A 435 21.49 -4.54 23.30
CA HIS A 435 20.50 -5.42 23.92
C HIS A 435 20.13 -6.62 23.05
N PHE A 436 19.91 -6.42 21.74
CA PHE A 436 19.65 -7.52 20.81
C PHE A 436 20.86 -8.45 20.68
N LEU A 437 22.05 -7.90 20.39
CA LEU A 437 23.27 -8.69 20.21
C LEU A 437 23.68 -9.41 21.50
N GLY A 438 23.40 -8.82 22.66
CA GLY A 438 23.65 -9.41 23.98
C GLY A 438 22.67 -10.51 24.40
N LYS A 439 21.56 -10.72 23.69
CA LYS A 439 20.49 -11.65 24.09
C LYS A 439 20.05 -12.66 23.04
N LEU A 440 20.26 -12.41 21.74
CA LEU A 440 19.92 -13.35 20.68
C LEU A 440 20.96 -14.47 20.59
N GLU A 441 20.63 -15.62 21.17
CA GLU A 441 21.55 -16.78 21.29
C GLU A 441 21.77 -17.53 19.97
N TYR A 442 20.78 -17.54 19.09
CA TYR A 442 20.81 -18.30 17.84
C TYR A 442 21.25 -17.47 16.63
N LEU A 443 21.65 -16.21 16.85
CA LEU A 443 22.02 -15.31 15.76
C LEU A 443 23.22 -15.83 14.98
N GLU A 444 23.14 -15.84 13.65
CA GLU A 444 24.21 -16.29 12.75
C GLU A 444 24.69 -15.16 11.84
N THR A 445 23.78 -14.27 11.43
CA THR A 445 24.08 -13.14 10.54
C THR A 445 23.39 -11.87 11.02
N LEU A 446 24.15 -10.78 11.08
CA LEU A 446 23.63 -9.43 11.30
C LEU A 446 23.75 -8.65 9.98
N LYS A 447 22.64 -8.09 9.49
CA LYS A 447 22.62 -7.18 8.34
C LYS A 447 22.24 -5.78 8.80
N VAL A 448 23.00 -4.75 8.44
CA VAL A 448 22.73 -3.37 8.87
C VAL A 448 22.79 -2.42 7.69
N GLY A 449 21.65 -1.80 7.37
CA GLY A 449 21.57 -0.68 6.45
C GLY A 449 21.79 0.63 7.21
N VAL A 450 22.90 1.31 6.94
CA VAL A 450 23.31 2.54 7.65
C VAL A 450 22.69 3.77 6.99
N HIS A 451 22.02 4.61 7.77
CA HIS A 451 21.44 5.87 7.31
C HIS A 451 22.30 7.05 7.78
N ALA A 452 23.31 7.38 6.99
CA ALA A 452 24.30 8.41 7.30
C ALA A 452 24.22 9.61 6.35
N LYS A 453 24.52 10.81 6.87
CA LYS A 453 24.50 12.08 6.08
C LYS A 453 25.70 12.22 5.14
N ASN A 454 26.80 11.49 5.40
CA ASN A 454 28.01 11.49 4.58
C ASN A 454 28.85 10.20 4.78
N ASN A 455 29.86 9.98 3.94
CA ASN A 455 30.68 8.75 3.99
C ASN A 455 31.47 8.59 5.29
N ASN A 456 32.08 9.65 5.82
CA ASN A 456 32.86 9.58 7.08
C ASN A 456 31.99 9.16 8.27
N SER A 457 30.72 9.60 8.32
CA SER A 457 29.78 9.14 9.35
C SER A 457 29.40 7.66 9.18
N THR A 458 29.37 7.15 7.94
CA THR A 458 29.09 5.73 7.67
C THR A 458 30.18 4.83 8.26
N GLU A 459 31.46 5.13 8.01
CA GLU A 459 32.59 4.35 8.53
C GLU A 459 32.63 4.35 10.07
N PHE A 460 32.34 5.48 10.70
CA PHE A 460 32.26 5.59 12.15
C PHE A 460 31.13 4.73 12.73
N LEU A 461 29.94 4.74 12.11
CA LEU A 461 28.81 3.93 12.54
C LEU A 461 29.09 2.43 12.39
N GLN A 462 29.70 2.02 11.27
CA GLN A 462 30.12 0.65 11.04
C GLN A 462 31.15 0.19 12.09
N SER A 463 32.14 1.04 12.37
CA SER A 463 33.17 0.76 13.40
C SER A 463 32.56 0.57 14.78
N ASN A 464 31.62 1.43 15.19
CA ASN A 464 30.93 1.28 16.46
C ASN A 464 30.16 -0.05 16.56
N LEU A 465 29.48 -0.46 15.48
CA LEU A 465 28.72 -1.72 15.45
C LEU A 465 29.63 -2.95 15.58
N LEU A 466 30.81 -2.92 14.94
CA LEU A 466 31.80 -4.00 15.04
C LEU A 466 32.40 -4.15 16.45
N THR A 467 32.30 -3.13 17.31
CA THR A 467 32.79 -3.18 18.70
C THR A 467 31.76 -3.71 19.69
N LEU A 468 30.51 -3.91 19.28
CA LEU A 468 29.46 -4.37 20.18
C LEU A 468 29.66 -5.85 20.56
N PRO A 469 29.44 -6.21 21.85
CA PRO A 469 29.52 -7.59 22.27
C PRO A 469 28.37 -8.39 21.66
N ILE A 470 28.71 -9.52 21.04
CA ILE A 470 27.73 -10.45 20.46
C ILE A 470 27.70 -11.70 21.33
N PHE A 471 26.50 -12.05 21.80
CA PHE A 471 26.29 -13.19 22.68
C PHE A 471 26.37 -14.51 21.92
N SER A 472 25.80 -14.57 20.72
CA SER A 472 25.89 -15.78 19.88
C SER A 472 27.32 -16.01 19.38
N SER A 473 27.85 -17.18 19.72
CA SER A 473 29.15 -17.67 19.21
C SER A 473 29.13 -18.00 17.71
N LYS A 474 27.95 -18.11 17.10
CA LYS A 474 27.79 -18.41 15.66
C LYS A 474 27.74 -17.15 14.79
N CYS A 475 27.51 -15.98 15.39
CA CYS A 475 27.37 -14.73 14.66
C CYS A 475 28.74 -14.12 14.33
N ASN A 476 29.35 -14.58 13.25
CA ASN A 476 30.64 -14.07 12.76
C ASN A 476 30.51 -13.19 11.51
N ASN A 477 29.28 -13.01 11.01
CA ASN A 477 29.01 -12.36 9.73
C ASN A 477 28.15 -11.10 9.94
N ILE A 478 28.82 -9.95 9.97
CA ILE A 478 28.16 -8.63 9.95
C ILE A 478 28.26 -8.09 8.51
N GLN A 479 27.11 -7.87 7.90
CA GLN A 479 26.98 -7.36 6.54
C GLN A 479 26.38 -5.96 6.57
N PHE A 480 27.05 -5.01 5.93
CA PHE A 480 26.47 -3.69 5.70
C PHE A 480 25.80 -3.69 4.33
N ILE A 481 24.51 -3.36 4.31
CA ILE A 481 23.62 -3.51 3.13
C ILE A 481 23.08 -2.18 2.61
#